data_AF-A0A1G5HNS1-F1
#
_entry.id   AF-A0A1G5HNS1-F1
#
_cell.length_a   1.000
_cell.length_b   1.000
_cell.length_c   1.000
_cell.angle_alpha   90.00
_cell.angle_beta   90.00
_cell.angle_gamma   90.00
#
_symmetry.space_group_name_H-M   'P 1'
#
loop_
_entity.id
_entity.type
_entity.pdbx_description
1 polymer ?
#
loop_
_entity_poly.entity_id
_entity_poly.type
_entity_poly.pdbx_seq_one_letter_code
_entity_poly.pdbx_strand_id
1 'polypeptide(L)'
;MNKKELLYYLLENNTNISIAEIAIGLIMSVFLAFFIYFIYKKTYSGVMYSKNFNVTILLVTIITTMVMMIIGSNLALSLGMVGALSIIRFRTAVKDAKDSAFIFWAIAVGIACGSGIYTIAILGSIIIALVLLFLSRGVMDVTSYLVIVHGDASVDVDLVSGKIDEHCSKSALKMKNITDSKIDMTYEVTFKKEQEAQLTKELRKIAGVSAINVVTYNGEIAG
;
A
#
# COMPACT_ATOMS: atom_id res chain seq x y z
N MET A 1 -0.62 -47.26 -12.67
CA MET A 1 -1.60 -46.84 -11.64
C MET A 1 -2.97 -46.82 -12.27
N ASN A 2 -3.86 -47.70 -11.82
CA ASN A 2 -5.20 -47.87 -12.38
C ASN A 2 -6.14 -46.75 -11.89
N LYS A 3 -7.20 -46.37 -12.63
CA LYS A 3 -8.11 -45.25 -12.24
C LYS A 3 -8.68 -45.41 -10.83
N LYS A 4 -8.90 -46.66 -10.39
CA LYS A 4 -9.38 -46.99 -9.04
C LYS A 4 -8.32 -46.74 -7.97
N GLU A 5 -7.07 -47.11 -8.20
CA GLU A 5 -5.96 -46.86 -7.28
C GLU A 5 -5.71 -45.35 -7.10
N LEU A 6 -5.87 -44.57 -8.17
CA LEU A 6 -5.75 -43.12 -8.13
C LEU A 6 -6.87 -42.49 -7.29
N LEU A 7 -8.11 -42.99 -7.40
CA LEU A 7 -9.20 -42.55 -6.54
C LEU A 7 -9.02 -42.98 -5.07
N TYR A 8 -8.53 -44.18 -4.80
CA TYR A 8 -8.23 -44.61 -3.43
C TYR A 8 -7.12 -43.76 -2.81
N TYR A 9 -6.03 -43.48 -3.53
CA TYR A 9 -4.96 -42.59 -3.07
C TYR A 9 -5.44 -41.15 -2.80
N LEU A 10 -6.41 -40.65 -3.57
CA LEU A 10 -7.03 -39.34 -3.34
C LEU A 10 -7.99 -39.32 -2.15
N LEU A 11 -8.65 -40.45 -1.83
CA LEU A 11 -9.58 -40.58 -0.71
C LEU A 11 -8.90 -40.95 0.61
N GLU A 12 -7.76 -41.65 0.55
CA GLU A 12 -7.05 -42.18 1.72
C GLU A 12 -6.12 -41.13 2.37
N ASN A 13 -5.73 -40.08 1.64
CA ASN A 13 -4.95 -38.95 2.16
C ASN A 13 -5.78 -37.94 2.99
N ASN A 14 -6.80 -38.39 3.72
CA ASN A 14 -7.43 -37.58 4.76
C ASN A 14 -6.52 -37.57 5.99
N THR A 15 -5.51 -36.71 5.99
CA THR A 15 -4.71 -36.47 7.20
C THR A 15 -5.58 -35.76 8.22
N ASN A 16 -5.86 -36.40 9.34
CA ASN A 16 -6.48 -35.74 10.48
C ASN A 16 -5.51 -34.72 11.05
N ILE A 17 -5.75 -33.44 10.74
CA ILE A 17 -4.97 -32.33 11.31
C ILE A 17 -5.32 -32.23 12.80
N SER A 18 -4.30 -32.24 13.65
CA SER A 18 -4.49 -32.09 15.09
C SER A 18 -4.93 -30.67 15.45
N ILE A 19 -5.77 -30.51 16.49
CA ILE A 19 -6.13 -29.20 17.04
C ILE A 19 -4.87 -28.39 17.40
N ALA A 20 -3.81 -29.06 17.85
CA ALA A 20 -2.54 -28.43 18.16
C ALA A 20 -1.87 -27.83 16.91
N GLU A 21 -1.89 -28.53 15.77
CA GLU A 21 -1.30 -28.05 14.52
C GLU A 21 -2.07 -26.85 13.96
N ILE A 22 -3.40 -26.88 14.07
CA ILE A 22 -4.28 -25.76 13.71
C ILE A 22 -3.95 -24.54 14.59
N ALA A 23 -3.88 -24.73 15.91
CA ALA A 23 -3.58 -23.66 16.83
C ALA A 23 -2.20 -23.04 16.57
N ILE A 24 -1.16 -23.88 16.39
CA ILE A 24 0.20 -23.43 16.10
C ILE A 24 0.24 -22.65 14.78
N GLY A 25 -0.35 -23.17 13.71
CA GLY A 25 -0.33 -22.50 12.41
C GLY A 25 -1.08 -21.17 12.41
N LEU A 26 -2.23 -21.08 13.11
CA LEU A 26 -2.95 -19.83 13.28
C LEU A 26 -2.15 -18.81 14.09
N ILE A 27 -1.57 -19.21 15.23
CA ILE A 27 -0.73 -18.34 16.05
C ILE A 27 0.47 -17.82 15.23
N MET A 28 1.15 -18.72 14.50
CA MET A 28 2.27 -18.35 13.63
C MET A 28 1.84 -17.38 12.52
N SER A 29 0.68 -17.61 11.89
CA SER A 29 0.15 -16.70 10.88
C SER A 29 -0.11 -15.30 11.43
N VAL A 30 -0.64 -15.20 12.65
CA VAL A 30 -0.89 -13.93 13.33
C VAL A 30 0.42 -13.20 13.61
N PHE A 31 1.42 -13.88 14.14
CA PHE A 31 2.74 -13.28 14.40
C PHE A 31 3.40 -12.76 13.12
N LEU A 32 3.39 -13.54 12.04
CA LEU A 32 3.97 -13.11 10.76
C LEU A 32 3.13 -12.02 10.10
N ALA A 33 1.80 -12.04 10.24
CA ALA A 33 0.94 -10.98 9.75
C ALA A 33 1.21 -9.64 10.47
N PHE A 34 1.44 -9.66 11.78
CA PHE A 34 1.89 -8.50 12.53
C PHE A 34 3.29 -8.02 12.12
N PHE A 35 4.18 -8.94 11.78
CA PHE A 35 5.48 -8.60 11.21
C PHE A 35 5.35 -7.86 9.87
N ILE A 36 4.54 -8.39 8.94
CA ILE A 36 4.24 -7.74 7.66
C ILE A 36 3.60 -6.36 7.90
N TYR A 37 2.62 -6.26 8.80
CA TYR A 37 1.99 -5.01 9.21
C TYR A 37 3.02 -3.96 9.65
N PHE A 38 4.00 -4.35 10.46
CA PHE A 38 5.03 -3.43 10.96
C PHE A 38 5.97 -2.98 9.84
N ILE A 39 6.37 -3.90 8.96
CA ILE A 39 7.19 -3.58 7.79
C ILE A 39 6.43 -2.65 6.84
N TYR A 40 5.15 -2.90 6.58
CA TYR A 40 4.32 -2.00 5.78
C TYR A 40 4.28 -0.62 6.42
N LYS A 41 3.95 -0.52 7.72
CA LYS A 41 3.91 0.76 8.44
C LYS A 41 5.23 1.53 8.35
N LYS A 42 6.37 0.83 8.41
CA LYS A 42 7.71 1.44 8.36
C LYS A 42 8.17 1.79 6.94
N THR A 43 7.66 1.09 5.93
CA THR A 43 7.99 1.28 4.50
C THR A 43 6.94 2.15 3.80
N TYR A 44 5.88 2.54 4.49
CA TYR A 44 4.81 3.35 3.92
C TYR A 44 5.29 4.80 3.78
N SER A 45 5.24 5.26 2.54
CA SER A 45 5.79 6.53 2.04
C SER A 45 4.69 7.43 1.46
N GLY A 46 3.46 6.90 1.37
CA GLY A 46 2.31 7.62 0.83
C GLY A 46 1.70 8.60 1.83
N VAL A 47 0.99 9.59 1.31
CA VAL A 47 0.45 10.70 2.12
C VAL A 47 -0.90 10.35 2.77
N MET A 48 -1.45 9.16 2.50
CA MET A 48 -2.68 8.66 3.12
C MET A 48 -2.54 7.20 3.53
N TYR A 49 -1.86 6.98 4.67
CA TYR A 49 -1.81 5.67 5.31
C TYR A 49 -3.22 5.14 5.56
N SER A 50 -3.62 4.14 4.79
CA SER A 50 -4.89 3.46 5.00
C SER A 50 -4.72 2.44 6.12
N LYS A 51 -5.17 2.81 7.33
CA LYS A 51 -5.25 1.87 8.46
C LYS A 51 -6.05 0.62 8.08
N ASN A 52 -7.04 0.77 7.19
CA ASN A 52 -7.88 -0.33 6.71
C ASN A 52 -7.07 -1.35 5.90
N PHE A 53 -6.15 -0.91 5.03
CA PHE A 53 -5.30 -1.81 4.26
C PHE A 53 -4.44 -2.70 5.17
N ASN A 54 -3.91 -2.11 6.22
CA ASN A 54 -3.09 -2.83 7.19
C ASN A 54 -3.89 -3.90 7.97
N VAL A 55 -5.17 -3.64 8.25
CA VAL A 55 -6.08 -4.67 8.79
C VAL A 55 -6.37 -5.74 7.74
N THR A 56 -6.50 -5.37 6.47
CA THR A 56 -6.68 -6.33 5.36
C THR A 56 -5.51 -7.30 5.25
N ILE A 57 -4.26 -6.86 5.36
CA ILE A 57 -3.09 -7.75 5.38
C ILE A 57 -3.24 -8.82 6.47
N LEU A 58 -3.63 -8.41 7.67
CA LEU A 58 -3.81 -9.31 8.80
C LEU A 58 -4.89 -10.36 8.51
N LEU A 59 -6.06 -9.91 8.05
CA LEU A 59 -7.18 -10.77 7.72
C LEU A 59 -6.85 -11.73 6.58
N VAL A 60 -6.22 -11.25 5.50
CA VAL A 60 -5.86 -12.07 4.34
C VAL A 60 -4.88 -13.18 4.74
N THR A 61 -3.89 -12.88 5.60
CA THR A 61 -2.93 -13.90 6.06
C THR A 61 -3.61 -15.01 6.87
N ILE A 62 -4.53 -14.63 7.78
CA ILE A 62 -5.27 -15.60 8.61
C ILE A 62 -6.25 -16.42 7.76
N ILE A 63 -7.01 -15.76 6.88
CA ILE A 63 -7.97 -16.43 5.99
C ILE A 63 -7.25 -17.41 5.08
N THR A 64 -6.12 -17.02 4.47
CA THR A 64 -5.35 -17.91 3.60
C THR A 64 -4.73 -19.08 4.35
N THR A 65 -4.29 -18.88 5.60
CA THR A 65 -3.83 -19.96 6.48
C THR A 65 -4.95 -20.97 6.71
N MET A 66 -6.15 -20.50 7.07
CA MET A 66 -7.31 -21.35 7.32
C MET A 66 -7.72 -22.11 6.05
N VAL A 67 -7.83 -21.42 4.91
CA VAL A 67 -8.14 -22.02 3.61
C VAL A 67 -7.12 -23.09 3.26
N MET A 68 -5.83 -22.83 3.45
CA MET A 68 -4.77 -23.79 3.12
C MET A 68 -4.79 -25.03 4.03
N MET A 69 -5.11 -24.89 5.32
CA MET A 69 -5.29 -26.05 6.22
C MET A 69 -6.47 -26.92 5.78
N ILE A 70 -7.58 -26.31 5.36
CA ILE A 70 -8.77 -27.03 4.87
C ILE A 70 -8.44 -27.75 3.54
N ILE A 71 -7.71 -27.07 2.66
CA ILE A 71 -7.24 -27.64 1.39
C ILE A 71 -6.27 -28.81 1.61
N GLY A 72 -5.32 -28.66 2.53
CA GLY A 72 -4.27 -29.65 2.81
C GLY A 72 -4.80 -30.95 3.40
N SER A 73 -5.93 -30.90 4.12
CA SER A 73 -6.57 -32.08 4.71
C SER A 73 -7.44 -32.87 3.73
N ASN A 74 -7.89 -32.28 2.61
CA ASN A 74 -8.75 -32.96 1.66
C ASN A 74 -8.52 -32.47 0.21
N LEU A 75 -7.85 -33.32 -0.59
CA LEU A 75 -7.55 -33.07 -2.00
C LEU A 75 -8.80 -32.88 -2.88
N ALA A 76 -9.90 -33.57 -2.59
CA ALA A 76 -11.15 -33.41 -3.36
C ALA A 76 -11.79 -32.04 -3.07
N LEU A 77 -11.72 -31.59 -1.83
CA LEU A 77 -12.22 -30.28 -1.40
C LEU A 77 -11.33 -29.13 -1.92
N SER A 78 -10.02 -29.36 -2.02
CA SER A 78 -9.05 -28.47 -2.67
C SER A 78 -9.43 -28.15 -4.12
N LEU A 79 -9.71 -29.18 -4.93
CA LEU A 79 -10.11 -29.00 -6.33
C LEU A 79 -11.39 -28.16 -6.45
N GLY A 80 -12.36 -28.37 -5.54
CA GLY A 80 -13.61 -27.60 -5.51
C GLY A 80 -13.39 -26.12 -5.15
N MET A 81 -12.52 -25.84 -4.17
CA MET A 81 -12.23 -24.46 -3.74
C MET A 81 -11.47 -23.65 -4.80
N VAL A 82 -10.50 -24.24 -5.50
CA VAL A 82 -9.78 -23.56 -6.60
C VAL A 82 -10.74 -23.20 -7.73
N GLY A 83 -11.67 -24.11 -8.06
CA GLY A 83 -12.73 -23.86 -9.03
C GLY A 83 -13.66 -22.71 -8.60
N ALA A 84 -14.10 -22.70 -7.34
CA ALA A 84 -14.97 -21.63 -6.83
C ALA A 84 -14.27 -20.27 -6.79
N LEU A 85 -13.01 -20.19 -6.34
CA LEU A 85 -12.21 -18.97 -6.32
C LEU A 85 -11.99 -18.41 -7.74
N SER A 86 -11.83 -19.28 -8.75
CA SER A 86 -11.65 -18.86 -10.14
C SER A 86 -12.90 -18.18 -10.76
N ILE A 87 -14.08 -18.38 -10.18
CA ILE A 87 -15.34 -17.74 -10.61
C ILE A 87 -15.50 -16.34 -9.98
N ILE A 88 -14.84 -16.08 -8.84
CA ILE A 88 -14.93 -14.80 -8.14
C ILE A 88 -14.19 -13.72 -8.93
N ARG A 89 -14.95 -12.88 -9.65
CA ARG A 89 -14.40 -11.70 -10.33
C ARG A 89 -14.24 -10.55 -9.33
N PHE A 90 -13.00 -10.27 -8.94
CA PHE A 90 -12.66 -8.99 -8.34
C PHE A 90 -12.78 -7.90 -9.42
N ARG A 91 -13.72 -6.96 -9.22
CA ARG A 91 -14.01 -5.85 -10.14
C ARG A 91 -13.29 -4.55 -9.78
N THR A 92 -12.50 -4.55 -8.72
CA THR A 92 -11.74 -3.39 -8.24
C THR A 92 -10.29 -3.52 -8.63
N ALA A 93 -9.79 -2.53 -9.36
CA ALA A 93 -8.36 -2.37 -9.59
C ALA A 93 -7.66 -2.16 -8.24
N VAL A 94 -6.55 -2.87 -8.02
CA VAL A 94 -5.70 -2.59 -6.86
C VAL A 94 -5.01 -1.26 -7.15
N LYS A 95 -5.28 -0.26 -6.30
CA LYS A 95 -4.84 1.13 -6.50
C LYS A 95 -3.32 1.25 -6.68
N ASP A 96 -2.55 0.57 -5.82
CA ASP A 96 -1.09 0.66 -5.80
C ASP A 96 -0.40 -0.69 -6.08
N ALA A 97 0.61 -0.69 -6.96
CA ALA A 97 1.42 -1.87 -7.25
C ALA A 97 2.17 -2.39 -6.00
N LYS A 98 2.58 -1.48 -5.11
CA LYS A 98 3.23 -1.80 -3.84
C LYS A 98 2.28 -2.55 -2.91
N ASP A 99 1.05 -2.07 -2.77
CA ASP A 99 0.02 -2.69 -1.94
C ASP A 99 -0.33 -4.10 -2.45
N SER A 100 -0.39 -4.28 -3.77
CA SER A 100 -0.55 -5.62 -4.37
C SER A 100 0.56 -6.57 -3.91
N ALA A 101 1.82 -6.13 -3.90
CA ALA A 101 2.94 -6.97 -3.46
C ALA A 101 2.84 -7.37 -1.98
N PHE A 102 2.36 -6.48 -1.11
CA PHE A 102 2.11 -6.81 0.30
C PHE A 102 0.97 -7.83 0.48
N ILE A 103 -0.09 -7.72 -0.32
CA ILE A 103 -1.16 -8.73 -0.33
C ILE A 103 -0.61 -10.09 -0.77
N PHE A 104 0.18 -10.14 -1.85
CA PHE A 104 0.78 -11.40 -2.31
C PHE A 104 1.73 -12.00 -1.28
N TRP A 105 2.51 -11.17 -0.59
CA TRP A 105 3.36 -11.63 0.51
C TRP A 105 2.55 -12.21 1.66
N ALA A 106 1.46 -11.54 2.07
CA ALA A 106 0.53 -12.04 3.08
C ALA A 106 -0.08 -13.40 2.69
N ILE A 107 -0.53 -13.55 1.44
CA ILE A 107 -1.08 -14.80 0.91
C ILE A 107 -0.01 -15.91 0.95
N ALA A 108 1.21 -15.63 0.47
CA ALA A 108 2.29 -16.61 0.44
C ALA A 108 2.66 -17.09 1.85
N VAL A 109 2.72 -16.19 2.82
CA VAL A 109 2.94 -16.53 4.23
C VAL A 109 1.80 -17.37 4.80
N GLY A 110 0.55 -17.00 4.51
CA GLY A 110 -0.60 -17.76 4.97
C GLY A 110 -0.63 -19.18 4.40
N ILE A 111 -0.30 -19.36 3.11
CA ILE A 111 -0.17 -20.67 2.48
C ILE A 111 0.95 -21.49 3.16
N ALA A 112 2.12 -20.89 3.42
CA ALA A 112 3.23 -21.59 4.06
C ALA A 112 2.89 -22.02 5.50
N CYS A 113 2.25 -21.14 6.29
CA CYS A 113 1.78 -21.45 7.64
C CYS A 113 0.68 -22.52 7.65
N GLY A 114 -0.26 -22.46 6.70
CA GLY A 114 -1.35 -23.43 6.60
C GLY A 114 -0.89 -24.81 6.08
N SER A 115 0.25 -24.87 5.38
CA SER A 115 0.89 -26.11 4.95
C SER A 115 1.83 -26.71 6.00
N GLY A 116 2.00 -26.05 7.16
CA GLY A 116 2.93 -26.47 8.21
C GLY A 116 4.42 -26.19 7.91
N ILE A 117 4.75 -25.49 6.83
CA ILE A 117 6.14 -25.21 6.42
C ILE A 117 6.59 -23.85 6.97
N TYR A 118 6.69 -23.76 8.29
CA TYR A 118 6.96 -22.49 8.99
C TYR A 118 8.33 -21.88 8.66
N THR A 119 9.34 -22.71 8.39
CA THR A 119 10.71 -22.26 8.06
C THR A 119 10.73 -21.35 6.83
N ILE A 120 9.96 -21.71 5.79
CA ILE A 120 9.87 -20.92 4.56
C ILE A 120 9.12 -19.61 4.84
N ALA A 121 8.03 -19.68 5.62
CA ALA A 121 7.25 -18.50 5.98
C ALA A 121 8.11 -17.45 6.70
N ILE A 122 8.95 -17.87 7.65
CA ILE A 122 9.83 -16.99 8.42
C ILE A 122 10.97 -16.44 7.56
N LEU A 123 11.75 -17.31 6.90
CA LEU A 123 12.92 -16.88 6.11
C LEU A 123 12.51 -16.01 4.93
N GLY A 124 11.46 -16.40 4.21
CA GLY A 124 10.92 -15.60 3.10
C GLY A 124 10.47 -14.22 3.56
N SER A 125 9.78 -14.15 4.71
CA SER A 125 9.36 -12.87 5.30
C SER A 125 10.53 -11.97 5.67
N ILE A 126 11.58 -12.53 6.27
CA ILE A 126 12.78 -11.75 6.64
C ILE A 126 13.45 -11.18 5.39
N ILE A 127 13.63 -11.98 4.33
CA ILE A 127 14.27 -11.55 3.08
C ILE A 127 13.46 -10.43 2.42
N ILE A 128 12.14 -10.61 2.26
CA ILE A 128 11.26 -9.60 1.66
C ILE A 128 11.29 -8.31 2.50
N ALA A 129 11.24 -8.42 3.82
CA ALA A 129 11.34 -7.28 4.72
C ALA A 129 12.64 -6.51 4.56
N LEU A 130 13.79 -7.20 4.47
CA LEU A 130 15.09 -6.56 4.27
C LEU A 130 15.15 -5.81 2.94
N VAL A 131 14.67 -6.41 1.86
CA VAL A 131 14.62 -5.78 0.53
C VAL A 131 13.77 -4.51 0.58
N LEU A 132 12.57 -4.59 1.17
CA LEU A 132 11.67 -3.44 1.30
C LEU A 132 12.27 -2.32 2.15
N LEU A 133 12.89 -2.64 3.28
CA LEU A 133 13.52 -1.65 4.16
C LEU A 133 14.74 -0.98 3.50
N PHE A 134 15.52 -1.73 2.73
CA PHE A 134 16.64 -1.19 1.97
C PHE A 134 16.14 -0.21 0.89
N LEU A 135 15.13 -0.61 0.13
CA LEU A 135 14.56 0.21 -0.94
C LEU A 135 13.86 1.47 -0.41
N SER A 136 13.21 1.37 0.75
CA SER A 136 12.55 2.48 1.42
C SER A 136 13.51 3.59 1.83
N ARG A 137 14.77 3.27 2.14
CA ARG A 137 15.77 4.26 2.59
C ARG A 137 16.38 5.08 1.45
N GLY A 138 16.26 4.64 0.20
CA GLY A 138 17.06 5.17 -0.90
C GLY A 138 16.32 6.00 -1.96
N VAL A 139 15.01 5.80 -2.20
CA VAL A 139 14.47 6.17 -3.54
C VAL A 139 13.06 6.78 -3.57
N MET A 140 12.19 6.68 -2.56
CA MET A 140 10.73 6.88 -2.80
C MET A 140 9.97 7.89 -1.93
N ASP A 141 10.58 8.58 -0.96
CA ASP A 141 9.89 9.55 -0.11
C ASP A 141 9.98 11.00 -0.64
N VAL A 142 9.39 11.28 -1.81
CA VAL A 142 9.05 12.65 -2.18
C VAL A 142 7.53 12.79 -2.15
N THR A 143 7.01 13.20 -1.00
CA THR A 143 5.62 13.61 -0.89
C THR A 143 5.42 14.90 -1.68
N SER A 144 4.65 14.82 -2.76
CA SER A 144 4.23 15.99 -3.54
C SER A 144 2.99 16.61 -2.92
N TYR A 145 2.91 17.93 -2.96
CA TYR A 145 1.79 18.74 -2.52
C TYR A 145 1.39 19.65 -3.67
N LEU A 146 0.10 19.91 -3.83
CA LEU A 146 -0.40 20.98 -4.68
C LEU A 146 -0.63 22.22 -3.82
N VAL A 147 0.14 23.27 -4.11
CA VAL A 147 -0.07 24.60 -3.53
C VAL A 147 -0.86 25.40 -4.55
N ILE A 148 -2.09 25.74 -4.18
CA ILE A 148 -3.00 26.56 -4.98
C ILE A 148 -3.01 27.95 -4.37
N VAL A 149 -2.57 28.94 -5.14
CA VAL A 149 -2.54 30.35 -4.76
C VAL A 149 -3.63 31.07 -5.54
N HIS A 150 -4.55 31.69 -4.81
CA HIS A 150 -5.59 32.56 -5.34
C HIS A 150 -5.21 34.01 -5.04
N GLY A 151 -5.34 34.88 -6.03
CA GLY A 151 -5.19 36.31 -5.81
C GLY A 151 -5.77 37.17 -6.92
N ASP A 152 -5.60 38.47 -6.78
CA ASP A 152 -6.13 39.48 -7.69
C ASP A 152 -5.13 39.80 -8.81
N ALA A 153 -5.54 40.59 -9.81
CA ALA A 153 -4.70 40.96 -10.95
C ALA A 153 -3.40 41.74 -10.57
N SER A 154 -3.29 42.21 -9.33
CA SER A 154 -2.11 42.90 -8.79
C SER A 154 -1.05 41.98 -8.19
N VAL A 155 -1.28 40.66 -8.17
CA VAL A 155 -0.30 39.70 -7.64
C VAL A 155 0.93 39.65 -8.52
N ASP A 156 2.09 39.84 -7.90
CA ASP A 156 3.38 39.61 -8.53
C ASP A 156 3.66 38.09 -8.62
N VAL A 157 3.53 37.56 -9.84
CA VAL A 157 3.72 36.15 -10.15
C VAL A 157 5.18 35.71 -9.94
N ASP A 158 6.14 36.60 -10.21
CA ASP A 158 7.56 36.28 -10.12
C ASP A 158 7.99 36.21 -8.64
N LEU A 159 7.44 37.08 -7.79
CA LEU A 159 7.63 36.97 -6.34
C LEU A 159 7.02 35.69 -5.74
N VAL A 160 5.84 35.28 -6.21
CA VAL A 160 5.20 34.02 -5.76
C VAL A 160 6.05 32.80 -6.15
N SER A 161 6.49 32.73 -7.41
CA SER A 161 7.32 31.63 -7.89
C SER A 161 8.67 31.56 -7.16
N GLY A 162 9.34 32.70 -6.96
CA GLY A 162 10.61 32.76 -6.22
C GLY A 162 10.49 32.26 -4.78
N LYS A 163 9.38 32.57 -4.09
CA LYS A 163 9.13 32.09 -2.73
C LYS A 163 8.84 30.60 -2.64
N ILE A 164 8.18 30.04 -3.64
CA ILE A 164 7.96 28.60 -3.74
C ILE A 164 9.29 27.87 -3.96
N ASP A 165 10.14 28.34 -4.87
CA ASP A 165 11.43 27.71 -5.16
C ASP A 165 12.41 27.79 -3.97
N GLU A 166 12.31 28.85 -3.16
CA GLU A 166 13.13 29.01 -1.95
C GLU A 166 12.80 27.95 -0.89
N HIS A 167 11.52 27.63 -0.68
CA HIS A 167 11.05 26.74 0.41
C HIS A 167 10.78 25.30 -0.04
N CYS A 168 10.81 25.03 -1.33
CA CYS A 168 10.55 23.71 -1.90
C CYS A 168 11.84 23.10 -2.50
N SER A 169 11.99 21.78 -2.39
CA SER A 169 13.12 21.03 -2.99
C SER A 169 12.88 20.75 -4.47
N LYS A 170 11.61 20.66 -4.86
CA LYS A 170 11.12 20.55 -6.24
C LYS A 170 9.85 21.37 -6.35
N SER A 171 9.67 22.06 -7.47
CA SER A 171 8.48 22.84 -7.80
C SER A 171 8.18 22.69 -9.29
N ALA A 172 6.91 22.55 -9.64
CA ALA A 172 6.44 22.52 -11.02
C ALA A 172 5.10 23.24 -11.12
N LEU A 173 5.04 24.31 -11.91
CA LEU A 173 3.80 25.00 -12.20
C LEU A 173 2.92 24.11 -13.11
N LYS A 174 1.77 23.67 -12.61
CA LYS A 174 0.83 22.81 -13.36
C LYS A 174 -0.24 23.61 -14.06
N MET A 175 -0.70 24.68 -13.43
CA MET A 175 -1.77 25.52 -13.95
C MET A 175 -1.53 26.98 -13.57
N LYS A 176 -1.69 27.86 -14.54
CA LYS A 176 -1.73 29.30 -14.36
C LYS A 176 -2.94 29.83 -15.11
N ASN A 177 -3.94 30.30 -14.36
CA ASN A 177 -5.12 30.94 -14.90
C ASN A 177 -5.04 32.43 -14.56
N ILE A 178 -5.10 33.28 -15.58
CA ILE A 178 -5.15 34.74 -15.43
C ILE A 178 -6.43 35.21 -16.10
N THR A 179 -7.27 35.88 -15.33
CA THR A 179 -8.47 36.59 -15.76
C THR A 179 -8.31 38.07 -15.41
N ASP A 180 -9.08 38.97 -16.05
CA ASP A 180 -9.03 40.43 -15.83
C ASP A 180 -9.13 40.87 -14.35
N SER A 181 -9.67 40.03 -13.48
CA SER A 181 -9.84 40.31 -12.04
C SER A 181 -9.10 39.36 -11.11
N LYS A 182 -8.66 38.18 -11.57
CA LYS A 182 -8.17 37.10 -10.71
C LYS A 182 -7.04 36.31 -11.33
N ILE A 183 -6.12 35.85 -10.49
CA ILE A 183 -5.01 34.99 -10.85
C ILE A 183 -5.04 33.76 -9.94
N ASP A 184 -5.16 32.58 -10.56
CA ASP A 184 -5.07 31.29 -9.87
C ASP A 184 -3.84 30.53 -10.37
N MET A 185 -2.98 30.11 -9.45
CA MET A 185 -1.77 29.34 -9.75
C MET A 185 -1.77 28.05 -8.96
N THR A 186 -1.44 26.93 -9.60
CA THR A 186 -1.30 25.62 -8.95
C THR A 186 0.10 25.07 -9.19
N TYR A 187 0.83 24.86 -8.12
CA TYR A 187 2.18 24.31 -8.12
C TYR A 187 2.19 22.93 -7.51
N GLU A 188 2.78 21.95 -8.19
CA GLU A 188 3.20 20.70 -7.56
C GLU A 188 4.57 20.93 -6.90
N VAL A 189 4.65 20.75 -5.58
CA VAL A 189 5.84 21.03 -4.80
C VAL A 189 6.20 19.89 -3.85
N THR A 190 7.49 19.72 -3.60
CA THR A 190 7.99 18.92 -2.48
C THR A 190 8.61 19.86 -1.46
N PHE A 191 8.04 19.94 -0.26
CA PHE A 191 8.57 20.82 0.79
C PHE A 191 9.95 20.37 1.28
N LYS A 192 10.80 21.34 1.64
CA LYS A 192 11.93 21.09 2.54
C LYS A 192 11.36 20.80 3.95
N LYS A 193 12.06 20.01 4.76
CA LYS A 193 11.61 19.59 6.11
C LYS A 193 11.02 20.77 6.91
N GLU A 194 9.78 20.61 7.38
CA GLU A 194 9.04 21.56 8.25
C GLU A 194 8.80 22.97 7.65
N GLN A 195 8.92 23.17 6.34
CA GLN A 195 8.78 24.51 5.73
C GLN A 195 7.38 24.88 5.23
N GLU A 196 6.40 23.97 5.30
CA GLU A 196 5.02 24.22 4.85
C GLU A 196 4.38 25.45 5.52
N ALA A 197 4.47 25.52 6.85
CA ALA A 197 3.91 26.63 7.63
C ALA A 197 4.60 27.96 7.31
N GLN A 198 5.89 27.91 7.02
CA GLN A 198 6.69 29.09 6.71
C GLN A 198 6.37 29.63 5.31
N LEU A 199 6.28 28.75 4.30
CA LEU A 199 5.85 29.14 2.96
C LEU A 199 4.47 29.80 2.99
N THR A 200 3.50 29.17 3.67
CA THR A 200 2.13 29.71 3.73
C THR A 200 2.09 31.10 4.38
N LYS A 201 2.91 31.34 5.40
CA LYS A 201 3.01 32.63 6.08
C LYS A 201 3.67 33.70 5.21
N GLU A 202 4.65 33.33 4.40
CA GLU A 202 5.30 34.26 3.46
C GLU A 202 4.42 34.60 2.27
N LEU A 203 3.76 33.60 1.68
CA LEU A 203 2.82 33.81 0.57
C LEU A 203 1.64 34.70 0.98
N ARG A 204 1.14 34.59 2.22
CA ARG A 204 0.08 35.49 2.73
C ARG A 204 0.49 36.95 2.85
N LYS A 205 1.80 37.26 2.90
CA LYS A 205 2.29 38.65 3.00
C LYS A 205 2.38 39.33 1.64
N ILE A 206 2.29 38.56 0.54
CA ILE A 206 2.34 39.11 -0.81
C ILE A 206 1.02 39.85 -1.07
N ALA A 207 1.13 41.10 -1.51
CA ALA A 207 -0.04 41.91 -1.84
C ALA A 207 -0.85 41.27 -2.98
N GLY A 208 -2.17 41.24 -2.83
CA GLY A 208 -3.09 40.65 -3.81
C GLY A 208 -3.37 39.16 -3.61
N VAL A 209 -2.67 38.44 -2.72
CA VAL A 209 -2.99 37.04 -2.40
C VAL A 209 -4.22 36.99 -1.50
N SER A 210 -5.30 36.35 -1.97
CA SER A 210 -6.58 36.27 -1.26
C SER A 210 -6.74 34.95 -0.49
N ALA A 211 -6.25 33.85 -1.04
CA ALA A 211 -6.30 32.54 -0.38
C ALA A 211 -5.15 31.62 -0.84
N ILE A 212 -4.73 30.73 0.05
CA ILE A 212 -3.73 29.69 -0.24
C ILE A 212 -4.27 28.38 0.28
N ASN A 213 -4.36 27.38 -0.60
CA ASN A 213 -4.76 26.03 -0.27
C ASN A 213 -3.58 25.10 -0.52
N VAL A 214 -3.18 24.35 0.51
CA VAL A 214 -2.19 23.28 0.37
C VAL A 214 -2.94 21.97 0.40
N VAL A 215 -2.90 21.25 -0.71
CA VAL A 215 -3.57 19.96 -0.87
C VAL A 215 -2.51 18.90 -1.09
N THR A 216 -2.56 17.83 -0.33
CA THR A 216 -1.72 16.66 -0.57
C THR A 216 -1.98 16.07 -1.95
N TYR A 217 -0.91 15.80 -2.73
CA TYR A 217 -1.03 15.26 -4.09
C TYR A 217 -0.33 13.92 -4.24
N ASN A 218 -1.11 12.89 -4.56
CA ASN A 218 -0.60 11.52 -4.68
C ASN A 218 -0.10 11.15 -6.08
N GLY A 219 0.05 12.08 -7.03
CA GLY A 219 0.53 11.77 -8.39
C GLY A 219 -0.42 10.90 -9.24
N GLU A 220 -1.43 10.28 -8.63
CA GLU A 220 -2.44 9.48 -9.32
C GLU A 220 -3.47 10.38 -9.99
N ILE A 221 -3.26 10.62 -11.28
CA ILE A 221 -4.32 11.03 -12.18
C ILE A 221 -5.20 9.79 -12.34
N ALA A 222 -6.33 9.74 -11.64
CA ALA A 222 -7.36 8.76 -11.90
C ALA A 222 -7.90 9.01 -13.32
N GLY A 223 -7.38 8.24 -14.28
CA GLY A 223 -7.95 8.07 -15.61
C GLY A 223 -9.02 7.00 -15.62
#